data_AF-A0A836T917-F1
#
_entry.id   AF-A0A836T917-F1
#
_cell.length_a   1.000
_cell.length_b   1.000
_cell.length_c   1.000
_cell.angle_alpha   90.00
_cell.angle_beta   90.00
_cell.angle_gamma   90.00
#
_symmetry.space_group_name_H-M   'P 1'
#
loop_
_entity.id
_entity.type
_entity.pdbx_description
1 polymer ?
#
loop_
_entity_poly.entity_id
_entity_poly.type
_entity_poly.pdbx_seq_one_letter_code
_entity_poly.pdbx_strand_id
1 'polypeptide(L)'
;PAFGLSGAAVIWSRGVGRIALLAIVWTGAEWLRGHVLTGFPWNLIGYVWTETGVMIQSVALVGIYGLGAMTVFAVSAPAVLADKNVSRQVSWLTVGFGATLIAVFGIWGGGRLAVAKYDFYPDVTVRVVQPNIEQHLKWRRDQRHVNFKRLLDLTAAPGASAITHVIWPEAATPYYLGQELARRAEIAAHLLPQQVLLTGTLRRDIGPNGEPRSWNSFLALDDRGRIQNTYDKSHLVPFGEYLPFRGILSAMGIEKITAGLGDYSAGPGRTTLQVTGAPPFSPLICYEVIFPAEVASAHPRPAWLLNVTNDAWYGKSTGPHQHFAMAQVRAVEEGLPLVRAANTGISAIIDPYGRKIAQLGLGEGGVLDAPLPRALGSIPLYARWGDWACTPILLIFALFMRIYRKKN
;
A
#
# COMPACT_ATOMS: atom_id res chain seq x y z
N PRO A 1 -6.84 -17.88 5.27
CA PRO A 1 -7.55 -18.30 6.50
C PRO A 1 -7.91 -19.80 6.53
N ALA A 2 -8.68 -20.30 5.55
CA ALA A 2 -9.14 -21.69 5.53
C ALA A 2 -8.00 -22.73 5.56
N PHE A 3 -6.99 -22.61 4.69
CA PHE A 3 -5.81 -23.51 4.69
C PHE A 3 -5.01 -23.48 6.01
N GLY A 4 -4.93 -22.33 6.68
CA GLY A 4 -4.27 -22.22 7.99
C GLY A 4 -5.04 -22.93 9.09
N LEU A 5 -6.37 -22.84 9.08
CA LEU A 5 -7.24 -23.57 10.01
C LEU A 5 -7.17 -25.09 9.76
N SER A 6 -7.13 -25.53 8.50
CA SER A 6 -6.95 -26.94 8.14
C SER A 6 -5.59 -27.48 8.59
N GLY A 7 -4.50 -26.73 8.40
CA GLY A 7 -3.17 -27.10 8.86
C GLY A 7 -3.07 -27.18 10.39
N ALA A 8 -3.70 -26.24 11.10
CA ALA A 8 -3.78 -26.27 12.55
C ALA A 8 -4.61 -27.47 13.05
N ALA A 9 -5.69 -27.85 12.35
CA ALA A 9 -6.53 -29.00 12.70
C ALA A 9 -5.78 -30.34 12.55
N VAL A 10 -4.89 -30.48 11.56
CA VAL A 10 -4.08 -31.69 11.33
C VAL A 10 -2.98 -31.88 12.38
N ILE A 11 -2.44 -30.78 12.93
CA ILE A 11 -1.37 -30.79 13.96
C ILE A 11 -1.93 -30.37 15.34
N TRP A 12 -3.25 -30.47 15.52
CA TRP A 12 -3.93 -29.88 16.68
C TRP A 12 -3.43 -30.53 17.97
N SER A 13 -2.70 -29.75 18.77
CA SER A 13 -2.26 -30.17 20.10
C SER A 13 -3.37 -29.96 21.12
N ARG A 14 -3.48 -30.88 22.10
CA ARG A 14 -4.34 -30.65 23.27
C ARG A 14 -3.70 -29.59 24.19
N GLY A 15 -4.52 -28.74 24.79
CA GLY A 15 -4.08 -27.70 25.72
C GLY A 15 -3.65 -26.36 25.10
N VAL A 16 -2.97 -25.52 25.88
CA VAL A 16 -2.73 -24.09 25.51
C VAL A 16 -1.75 -23.89 24.34
N GLY A 17 -0.92 -24.88 24.03
CA GLY A 17 -0.01 -24.84 22.89
C GLY A 17 -0.72 -24.63 21.54
N ARG A 18 -2.00 -25.01 21.45
CA ARG A 18 -2.82 -24.82 20.25
C ARG A 18 -3.03 -23.35 19.88
N ILE A 19 -3.01 -22.44 20.85
CA ILE A 19 -3.18 -20.99 20.63
C ILE A 19 -1.94 -20.43 19.93
N ALA A 20 -0.75 -20.79 20.42
CA ALA A 20 0.52 -20.45 19.78
C ALA A 20 0.64 -21.08 18.39
N LEU A 21 0.22 -22.35 18.24
CA LEU A 21 0.23 -23.03 16.94
C LEU A 21 -0.69 -22.34 15.95
N LEU A 22 -1.90 -21.96 16.37
CA LEU A 22 -2.84 -21.23 15.54
C LEU A 22 -2.24 -19.90 15.06
N ALA A 23 -1.61 -19.13 15.95
CA ALA A 23 -0.95 -17.87 15.58
C ALA A 23 0.18 -18.07 14.55
N ILE A 24 1.04 -19.08 14.74
CA ILE A 24 2.13 -19.40 13.82
C ILE A 24 1.59 -19.84 12.46
N VAL A 25 0.66 -20.79 12.44
CA VAL A 25 0.10 -21.34 11.20
C VAL A 25 -0.74 -20.29 10.47
N TRP A 26 -1.49 -19.45 11.19
CA TRP A 26 -2.23 -18.33 10.59
C TRP A 26 -1.29 -17.36 9.90
N THR A 27 -0.21 -16.97 10.59
CA THR A 27 0.79 -16.06 10.04
C THR A 27 1.46 -16.65 8.81
N GLY A 28 1.85 -17.94 8.86
CA GLY A 28 2.40 -18.64 7.70
C GLY A 28 1.40 -18.71 6.53
N ALA A 29 0.12 -18.94 6.79
CA ALA A 29 -0.91 -18.96 5.76
C ALA A 29 -1.18 -17.57 5.16
N GLU A 30 -1.14 -16.51 5.95
CA GLU A 30 -1.24 -15.13 5.48
C GLU A 30 0.00 -14.71 4.68
N TRP A 31 1.19 -15.11 5.12
CA TRP A 31 2.44 -14.89 4.41
C TRP A 31 2.42 -15.61 3.07
N LEU A 32 2.09 -16.91 3.04
CA LEU A 32 1.95 -17.68 1.80
C LEU A 32 0.91 -17.04 0.85
N ARG A 33 -0.24 -16.61 1.38
CA ARG A 33 -1.26 -15.91 0.59
C ARG A 33 -0.75 -14.59 0.00
N GLY A 34 0.17 -13.91 0.68
CA GLY A 34 0.80 -12.68 0.19
C GLY A 34 1.88 -12.88 -0.86
N HIS A 35 2.37 -14.10 -1.10
CA HIS A 35 3.55 -14.36 -1.93
C HIS A 35 3.30 -15.40 -3.05
N VAL A 36 2.46 -16.41 -2.82
CA VAL A 36 2.19 -17.48 -3.80
C VAL A 36 1.30 -16.98 -4.93
N LEU A 37 1.61 -17.35 -6.17
CA LEU A 37 0.86 -16.98 -7.39
C LEU A 37 0.68 -15.45 -7.51
N THR A 38 1.78 -14.70 -7.41
CA THR A 38 1.87 -13.21 -7.32
C THR A 38 1.38 -12.62 -6.00
N GLY A 39 0.55 -13.35 -5.25
CA GLY A 39 0.18 -12.95 -3.92
C GLY A 39 -0.98 -11.95 -3.86
N PHE A 40 -1.69 -12.01 -2.74
CA PHE A 40 -2.84 -11.17 -2.42
C PHE A 40 -2.86 -10.91 -0.91
N PRO A 41 -1.99 -10.05 -0.35
CA PRO A 41 -1.93 -9.75 1.08
C PRO A 41 -3.04 -8.77 1.52
N TRP A 42 -4.22 -8.87 0.91
CA TRP A 42 -5.38 -8.04 1.24
C TRP A 42 -5.97 -8.43 2.59
N ASN A 43 -6.32 -7.45 3.43
CA ASN A 43 -7.02 -7.69 4.69
C ASN A 43 -6.33 -8.75 5.59
N LEU A 44 -5.01 -8.61 5.78
CA LEU A 44 -4.29 -9.32 6.85
C LEU A 44 -4.89 -8.96 8.20
N ILE A 45 -4.96 -9.91 9.13
CA ILE A 45 -5.63 -9.70 10.43
C ILE A 45 -5.02 -8.54 11.24
N GLY A 46 -3.74 -8.24 11.03
CA GLY A 46 -3.06 -7.10 11.67
C GLY A 46 -3.65 -5.73 11.31
N TYR A 47 -4.36 -5.59 10.18
CA TYR A 47 -4.97 -4.33 9.77
C TYR A 47 -6.17 -3.94 10.63
N VAL A 48 -6.69 -4.82 11.51
CA VAL A 48 -7.75 -4.46 12.46
C VAL A 48 -7.36 -3.27 13.37
N TRP A 49 -6.05 -3.03 13.52
CA TRP A 49 -5.50 -1.97 14.34
C TRP A 49 -5.28 -0.64 13.60
N THR A 50 -5.66 -0.50 12.33
CA THR A 50 -5.43 0.74 11.56
C THR A 50 -6.20 1.94 12.10
N GLU A 51 -7.37 1.70 12.69
CA GLU A 51 -8.17 2.74 13.36
C GLU A 51 -7.56 3.16 14.71
N THR A 52 -6.77 2.29 15.35
CA THR A 52 -6.07 2.60 16.59
C THR A 52 -4.62 2.96 16.28
N GLY A 53 -4.39 4.25 16.03
CA GLY A 53 -3.07 4.79 15.65
C GLY A 53 -1.90 4.40 16.57
N VAL A 54 -2.20 3.98 17.81
CA VAL A 54 -1.24 3.46 18.79
C VAL A 54 -0.72 2.06 18.45
N MET A 55 -1.61 1.09 18.20
CA MET A 55 -1.20 -0.31 18.01
C MET A 55 -0.47 -0.51 16.69
N ILE A 56 -0.90 0.20 15.65
CA ILE A 56 -0.25 0.15 14.34
C ILE A 56 1.23 0.57 14.43
N GLN A 57 1.65 1.36 15.42
CA GLN A 57 3.07 1.73 15.57
C GLN A 57 4.01 0.52 15.62
N SER A 58 3.56 -0.59 16.20
CA SER A 58 4.33 -1.83 16.34
C SER A 58 4.79 -2.45 15.01
N VAL A 59 4.14 -2.13 13.89
CA VAL A 59 4.55 -2.62 12.57
C VAL A 59 5.94 -2.11 12.17
N ALA A 60 6.39 -0.97 12.73
CA ALA A 60 7.77 -0.50 12.57
C ALA A 60 8.82 -1.45 13.18
N LEU A 61 8.41 -2.31 14.11
CA LEU A 61 9.26 -3.32 14.74
C LEU A 61 9.11 -4.69 14.09
N VAL A 62 7.87 -5.18 13.95
CA VAL A 62 7.59 -6.59 13.62
C VAL A 62 6.82 -6.78 12.32
N GLY A 63 6.52 -5.68 11.62
CA GLY A 63 5.69 -5.68 10.41
C GLY A 63 4.24 -6.03 10.66
N ILE A 64 3.43 -5.94 9.61
CA ILE A 64 2.02 -6.32 9.67
C ILE A 64 1.80 -7.80 10.01
N TYR A 65 2.67 -8.70 9.55
CA TYR A 65 2.58 -10.13 9.87
C TYR A 65 2.85 -10.42 11.35
N GLY A 66 3.83 -9.75 11.95
CA GLY A 66 4.10 -9.91 13.39
C GLY A 66 2.98 -9.35 14.26
N LEU A 67 2.42 -8.20 13.89
CA LEU A 67 1.23 -7.66 14.54
C LEU A 67 0.02 -8.60 14.38
N GLY A 68 -0.14 -9.20 13.20
CA GLY A 68 -1.15 -10.22 12.93
C GLY A 68 -1.01 -11.45 13.82
N ALA A 69 0.21 -12.00 13.94
CA ALA A 69 0.53 -13.14 14.79
C ALA A 69 0.14 -12.87 16.26
N MET A 70 0.53 -11.71 16.78
CA MET A 70 0.19 -11.26 18.13
C MET A 70 -1.33 -11.14 18.30
N THR A 71 -2.01 -10.55 17.32
CA THR A 71 -3.47 -10.38 17.35
C THR A 71 -4.16 -11.73 17.46
N VAL A 72 -3.82 -12.69 16.59
CA VAL A 72 -4.41 -14.03 16.59
C VAL A 72 -4.17 -14.73 17.93
N PHE A 73 -2.95 -14.66 18.47
CA PHE A 73 -2.66 -15.24 19.78
C PHE A 73 -3.55 -14.63 20.87
N ALA A 74 -3.57 -13.31 20.98
CA ALA A 74 -4.24 -12.61 22.07
C ALA A 74 -5.76 -12.80 22.04
N VAL A 75 -6.38 -12.73 20.84
CA VAL A 75 -7.84 -12.88 20.70
C VAL A 75 -8.31 -14.32 20.82
N SER A 76 -7.47 -15.30 20.51
CA SER A 76 -7.83 -16.72 20.65
C SER A 76 -7.49 -17.29 22.03
N ALA A 77 -6.61 -16.64 22.81
CA ALA A 77 -6.24 -17.07 24.16
C ALA A 77 -7.44 -17.38 25.08
N PRO A 78 -8.53 -16.59 25.13
CA PRO A 78 -9.69 -16.89 25.99
C PRO A 78 -10.36 -18.25 25.71
N ALA A 79 -10.20 -18.81 24.51
CA ALA A 79 -10.78 -20.11 24.16
C ALA A 79 -10.24 -21.28 25.02
N VAL A 80 -9.10 -21.10 25.70
CA VAL A 80 -8.56 -22.11 26.63
C VAL A 80 -9.28 -22.12 27.97
N LEU A 81 -10.04 -21.08 28.32
CA LEU A 81 -10.86 -21.06 29.54
C LEU A 81 -12.02 -22.06 29.48
N ALA A 82 -12.48 -22.38 28.27
CA ALA A 82 -13.51 -23.38 28.03
C ALA A 82 -12.96 -24.83 27.96
N ASP A 83 -11.63 -25.01 27.95
CA ASP A 83 -11.02 -26.34 27.85
C ASP A 83 -10.90 -26.99 29.22
N LYS A 84 -11.75 -28.00 29.47
CA LYS A 84 -11.76 -28.76 30.73
C LYS A 84 -10.47 -29.55 30.97
N ASN A 85 -9.64 -29.76 29.95
CA ASN A 85 -8.37 -30.49 30.06
C ASN A 85 -7.19 -29.58 30.42
N VAL A 86 -7.41 -28.27 30.55
CA VAL A 86 -6.38 -27.30 30.95
C VAL A 86 -6.71 -26.80 32.35
N SER A 87 -5.71 -26.79 33.24
CA SER A 87 -5.90 -26.23 34.57
C SER A 87 -6.26 -24.74 34.51
N ARG A 88 -7.18 -24.30 35.38
CA ARG A 88 -7.66 -22.92 35.40
C ARG A 88 -6.52 -21.90 35.53
N GLN A 89 -5.48 -22.25 36.29
CA GLN A 89 -4.28 -21.41 36.43
C GLN A 89 -3.54 -21.24 35.09
N VAL A 90 -3.29 -22.31 34.35
CA VAL A 90 -2.61 -22.25 33.04
C VAL A 90 -3.46 -21.50 32.01
N SER A 91 -4.79 -21.66 32.06
CA SER A 91 -5.69 -20.92 31.19
C SER A 91 -5.61 -19.40 31.43
N TRP A 92 -5.66 -18.96 32.70
CA TRP A 92 -5.50 -17.55 33.03
C TRP A 92 -4.11 -17.00 32.71
N LEU A 93 -3.04 -17.77 32.88
CA LEU A 93 -1.70 -17.36 32.46
C LEU A 93 -1.62 -17.14 30.94
N THR A 94 -2.31 -17.96 30.15
CA THR A 94 -2.35 -17.81 28.69
C THR A 94 -3.10 -16.55 28.27
N VAL A 95 -4.26 -16.30 28.88
CA VAL A 95 -5.03 -15.05 28.66
C VAL A 95 -4.23 -13.84 29.11
N GLY A 96 -3.61 -13.90 30.29
CA GLY A 96 -2.76 -12.84 30.82
C GLY A 96 -1.56 -12.55 29.92
N PHE A 97 -0.94 -13.58 29.34
CA PHE A 97 0.15 -13.40 28.37
C PHE A 97 -0.33 -12.69 27.11
N GLY A 98 -1.49 -13.09 26.54
CA GLY A 98 -2.09 -12.40 25.40
C GLY A 98 -2.42 -10.93 25.69
N ALA A 99 -3.03 -10.65 26.84
CA ALA A 99 -3.32 -9.29 27.28
C ALA A 99 -2.05 -8.46 27.51
N THR A 100 -1.00 -9.07 28.07
CA THR A 100 0.30 -8.43 28.29
C THR A 100 0.95 -8.04 26.96
N LEU A 101 0.87 -8.88 25.91
CA LEU A 101 1.37 -8.53 24.59
C LEU A 101 0.67 -7.27 24.04
N ILE A 102 -0.66 -7.23 24.08
CA ILE A 102 -1.43 -6.05 23.65
C ILE A 102 -1.01 -4.83 24.47
N ALA A 103 -0.90 -4.95 25.79
CA ALA A 103 -0.50 -3.84 26.66
C ALA A 103 0.91 -3.34 26.35
N VAL A 104 1.89 -4.23 26.18
CA VAL A 104 3.29 -3.86 25.87
C VAL A 104 3.38 -3.12 24.55
N PHE A 105 2.78 -3.66 23.49
CA PHE A 105 2.81 -3.00 22.17
C PHE A 105 2.00 -1.70 22.17
N GLY A 106 0.89 -1.65 22.91
CA GLY A 106 0.08 -0.44 23.09
C GLY A 106 0.82 0.66 23.84
N ILE A 107 1.45 0.33 24.97
CA ILE A 107 2.27 1.27 25.75
C ILE A 107 3.46 1.75 24.92
N TRP A 108 4.17 0.85 24.25
CA TRP A 108 5.29 1.20 23.38
C TRP A 108 4.84 2.11 22.23
N GLY A 109 3.74 1.78 21.56
CA GLY A 109 3.17 2.60 20.48
C GLY A 109 2.71 3.97 20.96
N GLY A 110 2.10 4.03 22.15
CA GLY A 110 1.69 5.27 22.79
C GLY A 110 2.90 6.15 23.14
N GLY A 111 3.96 5.54 23.69
CA GLY A 111 5.24 6.21 23.94
C GLY A 111 5.88 6.73 22.66
N ARG A 112 5.93 5.92 21.59
CA ARG A 112 6.45 6.32 20.27
C ARG A 112 5.72 7.54 19.72
N LEU A 113 4.39 7.57 19.85
CA LEU A 113 3.59 8.72 19.41
C LEU A 113 3.72 9.93 20.32
N ALA A 114 3.83 9.74 21.62
CA ALA A 114 3.99 10.83 22.59
C ALA A 114 5.27 11.65 22.35
N VAL A 115 6.32 11.01 21.81
CA VAL A 115 7.57 11.67 21.44
C VAL A 115 7.73 11.85 19.92
N ALA A 116 6.69 11.58 19.14
CA ALA A 116 6.76 11.61 17.67
C ALA A 116 7.04 13.02 17.15
N LYS A 117 8.17 13.18 16.48
CA LYS A 117 8.58 14.42 15.82
C LYS A 117 9.00 14.12 14.39
N TYR A 118 8.57 14.97 13.47
CA TYR A 118 8.99 14.97 12.09
C TYR A 118 8.99 16.42 11.58
N ASP A 119 9.82 16.68 10.59
CA ASP A 119 9.92 17.98 9.94
C ASP A 119 9.33 17.90 8.52
N PHE A 120 9.26 19.05 7.84
CA PHE A 120 8.90 19.13 6.43
C PHE A 120 10.13 19.40 5.56
N TYR A 121 10.10 19.00 4.29
CA TYR A 121 11.09 19.47 3.33
C TYR A 121 10.86 20.95 3.05
N PRO A 122 11.86 21.83 3.22
CA PRO A 122 11.73 23.22 2.88
C PRO A 122 11.45 23.32 1.38
N ASP A 123 10.57 24.25 1.01
CA ASP A 123 10.24 24.57 -0.39
C ASP A 123 9.60 23.42 -1.20
N VAL A 124 9.19 22.32 -0.55
CA VAL A 124 8.43 21.25 -1.21
C VAL A 124 6.99 21.26 -0.72
N THR A 125 6.11 21.83 -1.53
CA THR A 125 4.66 21.79 -1.31
C THR A 125 4.03 20.97 -2.42
N VAL A 126 3.28 19.94 -2.03
CA VAL A 126 2.59 19.04 -2.96
C VAL A 126 1.12 19.43 -3.08
N ARG A 127 0.61 19.41 -4.31
CA ARG A 127 -0.81 19.45 -4.65
C ARG A 127 -1.24 18.08 -5.14
N VAL A 128 -2.15 17.43 -4.42
CA VAL A 128 -2.80 16.18 -4.86
C VAL A 128 -4.11 16.51 -5.54
N VAL A 129 -4.28 16.07 -6.79
CA VAL A 129 -5.49 16.28 -7.58
C VAL A 129 -6.38 15.04 -7.54
N GLN A 130 -7.63 15.20 -7.10
CA GLN A 130 -8.65 14.17 -7.09
C GLN A 130 -9.79 14.57 -8.04
N PRO A 131 -9.79 14.11 -9.30
CA PRO A 131 -10.73 14.58 -10.31
C PRO A 131 -12.15 14.02 -10.14
N ASN A 132 -12.30 12.89 -9.43
CA ASN A 132 -13.56 12.18 -9.22
C ASN A 132 -14.24 11.73 -10.52
N ILE A 133 -13.46 11.15 -11.44
CA ILE A 133 -14.00 10.66 -12.72
C ILE A 133 -14.49 9.23 -12.56
N GLU A 134 -15.78 9.00 -12.75
CA GLU A 134 -16.36 7.66 -12.65
C GLU A 134 -15.77 6.69 -13.69
N GLN A 135 -15.64 5.42 -13.31
CA GLN A 135 -14.96 4.41 -14.13
C GLN A 135 -15.58 4.24 -15.53
N HIS A 136 -16.90 4.31 -15.62
CA HIS A 136 -17.64 4.16 -16.88
C HIS A 136 -17.47 5.38 -17.83
N LEU A 137 -17.07 6.54 -17.30
CA LEU A 137 -16.78 7.75 -18.09
C LEU A 137 -15.31 7.87 -18.49
N LYS A 138 -14.41 7.24 -17.73
CA LYS A 138 -12.95 7.39 -17.86
C LYS A 138 -12.43 7.13 -19.28
N TRP A 139 -12.94 6.10 -19.94
CA TRP A 139 -12.47 5.64 -21.26
C TRP A 139 -13.40 6.02 -22.42
N ARG A 140 -14.47 6.76 -22.15
CA ARG A 140 -15.41 7.22 -23.19
C ARG A 140 -14.77 8.24 -24.10
N ARG A 141 -14.88 8.04 -25.42
CA ARG A 141 -14.24 8.91 -26.43
C ARG A 141 -14.71 10.36 -26.35
N ASP A 142 -16.00 10.57 -26.07
CA ASP A 142 -16.65 11.87 -25.92
C ASP A 142 -16.28 12.57 -24.60
N GLN A 143 -15.82 11.83 -23.59
CA GLN A 143 -15.43 12.37 -22.29
C GLN A 143 -13.94 12.72 -22.19
N ARG A 144 -13.10 12.33 -23.17
CA ARG A 144 -11.63 12.47 -23.08
C ARG A 144 -11.19 13.91 -22.82
N HIS A 145 -11.72 14.87 -23.59
CA HIS A 145 -11.38 16.28 -23.43
C HIS A 145 -11.94 16.86 -22.14
N VAL A 146 -13.17 16.49 -21.75
CA VAL A 146 -13.81 16.94 -20.50
C VAL A 146 -13.00 16.49 -19.29
N ASN A 147 -12.64 15.21 -19.24
CA ASN A 147 -11.85 14.61 -18.17
C ASN A 147 -10.45 15.22 -18.08
N PHE A 148 -9.80 15.45 -19.23
CA PHE A 148 -8.48 16.08 -19.27
C PHE A 148 -8.53 17.54 -18.83
N LYS A 149 -9.49 18.32 -19.33
CA LYS A 149 -9.70 19.70 -18.90
C LYS A 149 -9.95 19.78 -17.39
N ARG A 150 -10.72 18.85 -16.81
CA ARG A 150 -10.95 18.83 -15.36
C ARG A 150 -9.66 18.66 -14.55
N LEU A 151 -8.72 17.85 -15.02
CA LEU A 151 -7.39 17.74 -14.37
C LEU A 151 -6.60 19.05 -14.47
N LEU A 152 -6.64 19.72 -15.62
CA LEU A 152 -5.99 21.02 -15.83
C LEU A 152 -6.62 22.11 -14.94
N ASP A 153 -7.95 22.17 -14.89
CA ASP A 153 -8.70 23.13 -14.07
C ASP A 153 -8.38 22.94 -12.58
N LEU A 154 -8.31 21.70 -12.09
CA LEU A 154 -7.91 21.41 -10.71
C LEU A 154 -6.44 21.72 -10.46
N THR A 155 -5.57 21.50 -11.45
CA THR A 155 -4.16 21.87 -11.35
C THR A 155 -4.00 23.39 -11.18
N ALA A 156 -4.76 24.18 -11.94
CA ALA A 156 -4.76 25.64 -11.89
C ALA A 156 -5.66 26.25 -10.80
N ALA A 157 -6.36 25.43 -10.01
CA ALA A 157 -7.30 25.92 -9.00
C ALA A 157 -6.59 26.78 -7.94
N PRO A 158 -7.25 27.79 -7.35
CA PRO A 158 -6.69 28.54 -6.23
C PRO A 158 -6.29 27.61 -5.07
N GLY A 159 -5.20 27.93 -4.38
CA GLY A 159 -4.74 27.18 -3.20
C GLY A 159 -3.42 27.73 -2.66
N ALA A 160 -2.53 26.85 -2.19
CA ALA A 160 -1.26 27.29 -1.62
C ALA A 160 -0.41 28.06 -2.65
N SER A 161 0.20 29.17 -2.24
CA SER A 161 0.95 30.06 -3.15
C SER A 161 2.29 29.52 -3.64
N ALA A 162 2.78 28.41 -3.08
CA ALA A 162 4.12 27.87 -3.31
C ALA A 162 4.11 26.38 -3.70
N ILE A 163 3.08 25.91 -4.41
CA ILE A 163 3.02 24.53 -4.90
C ILE A 163 4.20 24.30 -5.83
N THR A 164 5.03 23.29 -5.54
CA THR A 164 6.17 22.92 -6.39
C THR A 164 5.93 21.61 -7.13
N HIS A 165 5.07 20.75 -6.60
CA HIS A 165 4.77 19.46 -7.22
C HIS A 165 3.27 19.24 -7.30
N VAL A 166 2.77 18.92 -8.49
CA VAL A 166 1.37 18.53 -8.71
C VAL A 166 1.33 17.02 -8.92
N ILE A 167 0.34 16.34 -8.34
CA ILE A 167 0.23 14.90 -8.38
C ILE A 167 -1.14 14.51 -8.92
N TRP A 168 -1.14 13.78 -10.03
CA TRP A 168 -2.33 13.21 -10.66
C TRP A 168 -2.41 11.69 -10.42
N PRO A 169 -3.64 11.12 -10.39
CA PRO A 169 -3.85 9.71 -10.03
C PRO A 169 -3.40 8.73 -11.13
N GLU A 170 -3.63 7.43 -10.89
CA GLU A 170 -3.33 6.36 -11.83
C GLU A 170 -4.11 6.50 -13.15
N ALA A 171 -3.41 6.33 -14.26
CA ALA A 171 -3.97 6.48 -15.61
C ALA A 171 -4.89 7.71 -15.68
N ALA A 172 -4.39 8.86 -15.22
CA ALA A 172 -5.21 10.06 -15.01
C ALA A 172 -5.89 10.52 -16.29
N THR A 173 -5.18 10.39 -17.41
CA THR A 173 -5.66 10.80 -18.73
C THR A 173 -5.82 9.57 -19.65
N PRO A 174 -6.74 9.63 -20.62
CA PRO A 174 -6.87 8.62 -21.68
C PRO A 174 -5.81 8.76 -22.78
N TYR A 175 -4.90 9.73 -22.66
CA TYR A 175 -3.83 10.01 -23.61
C TYR A 175 -2.53 9.31 -23.21
N TYR A 176 -1.70 9.03 -24.20
CA TYR A 176 -0.39 8.40 -23.99
C TYR A 176 0.66 9.50 -23.92
N LEU A 177 0.79 10.10 -22.74
CA LEU A 177 1.58 11.33 -22.55
C LEU A 177 3.02 11.21 -23.04
N GLY A 178 3.61 10.01 -22.99
CA GLY A 178 4.94 9.73 -23.54
C GLY A 178 5.09 10.07 -25.03
N GLN A 179 4.02 9.87 -25.81
CA GLN A 179 4.01 10.03 -27.27
C GLN A 179 3.29 11.30 -27.73
N GLU A 180 2.42 11.87 -26.88
CA GLU A 180 1.55 13.00 -27.25
C GLU A 180 2.14 14.35 -26.81
N LEU A 181 3.06 14.89 -27.62
CA LEU A 181 3.73 16.17 -27.35
C LEU A 181 2.73 17.32 -27.14
N ALA A 182 1.66 17.39 -27.94
CA ALA A 182 0.64 18.43 -27.82
C ALA A 182 -0.04 18.42 -26.44
N ARG A 183 -0.32 17.22 -25.88
CA ARG A 183 -0.92 17.09 -24.54
C ARG A 183 0.06 17.47 -23.44
N ARG A 184 1.35 17.14 -23.59
CA ARG A 184 2.39 17.59 -22.66
C ARG A 184 2.57 19.10 -22.70
N ALA A 185 2.48 19.74 -23.86
CA ALA A 185 2.51 21.20 -23.98
C ALA A 185 1.29 21.86 -23.31
N GLU A 186 0.10 21.27 -23.46
CA GLU A 186 -1.12 21.74 -22.80
C GLU A 186 -1.02 21.63 -21.26
N ILE A 187 -0.44 20.54 -20.75
CA ILE A 187 -0.11 20.39 -19.32
C ILE A 187 0.87 21.48 -18.88
N ALA A 188 1.98 21.64 -19.60
CA ALA A 188 3.03 22.60 -19.28
C ALA A 188 2.49 24.04 -19.16
N ALA A 189 1.55 24.42 -20.03
CA ALA A 189 0.89 25.73 -19.98
C ALA A 189 0.04 25.98 -18.71
N HIS A 190 -0.31 24.92 -17.96
CA HIS A 190 -1.06 25.01 -16.70
C HIS A 190 -0.17 24.84 -15.45
N LEU A 191 1.13 24.58 -15.63
CA LEU A 191 2.10 24.51 -14.55
C LEU A 191 2.75 25.88 -14.33
N LEU A 192 2.97 26.23 -13.06
CA LEU A 192 3.78 27.40 -12.71
C LEU A 192 5.27 27.13 -13.02
N PRO A 193 6.10 28.18 -13.18
CA PRO A 193 7.53 28.01 -13.39
C PRO A 193 8.16 27.10 -12.33
N GLN A 194 8.99 26.17 -12.78
CA GLN A 194 9.69 25.15 -11.98
C GLN A 194 8.78 24.09 -11.32
N GLN A 195 7.48 24.10 -11.56
CA GLN A 195 6.62 23.01 -11.09
C GLN A 195 6.89 21.70 -11.84
N VAL A 196 6.71 20.59 -11.12
CA VAL A 196 6.77 19.24 -11.69
C VAL A 196 5.42 18.56 -11.51
N LEU A 197 4.89 17.99 -12.58
CA LEU A 197 3.74 17.09 -12.54
C LEU A 197 4.22 15.64 -12.39
N LEU A 198 3.70 14.96 -11.38
CA LEU A 198 3.86 13.54 -11.12
C LEU A 198 2.53 12.82 -11.42
N THR A 199 2.45 12.05 -12.51
CA THR A 199 1.15 11.52 -12.99
C THR A 199 1.22 10.06 -13.41
N GLY A 200 0.15 9.32 -13.12
CA GLY A 200 -0.11 8.04 -13.79
C GLY A 200 -0.53 8.23 -15.25
N THR A 201 -0.07 7.37 -16.14
CA THR A 201 -0.38 7.37 -17.58
C THR A 201 -0.36 5.93 -18.11
N LEU A 202 -0.86 5.71 -19.32
CA LEU A 202 -0.55 4.51 -20.07
C LEU A 202 0.66 4.76 -20.96
N ARG A 203 1.52 3.76 -21.11
CA ARG A 203 2.57 3.69 -22.13
C ARG A 203 2.31 2.51 -23.05
N ARG A 204 2.73 2.63 -24.30
CA ARG A 204 2.69 1.55 -25.28
C ARG A 204 3.91 1.63 -26.17
N ASP A 205 4.32 0.49 -26.69
CA ASP A 205 5.47 0.35 -27.57
C ASP A 205 5.28 -0.87 -28.48
N ILE A 206 6.13 -0.99 -29.49
CA ILE A 206 6.20 -2.18 -30.34
C ILE A 206 7.49 -2.92 -29.98
N GLY A 207 7.36 -4.15 -29.52
CA GLY A 207 8.50 -4.97 -29.15
C GLY A 207 9.37 -5.35 -30.34
N PRO A 208 10.56 -5.93 -30.09
CA PRO A 208 11.52 -6.25 -31.15
C PRO A 208 10.99 -7.19 -32.24
N ASN A 209 9.97 -8.01 -31.94
CA ASN A 209 9.36 -8.96 -32.87
C ASN A 209 8.04 -8.43 -33.45
N GLY A 210 7.76 -7.12 -33.33
CA GLY A 210 6.54 -6.49 -33.82
C GLY A 210 5.33 -6.66 -32.89
N GLU A 211 5.50 -7.23 -31.70
CA GLU A 211 4.40 -7.46 -30.77
C GLU A 211 4.03 -6.17 -30.00
N PRO A 212 2.73 -5.81 -29.89
CA PRO A 212 2.32 -4.63 -29.14
C PRO A 212 2.55 -4.86 -27.64
N ARG A 213 3.23 -3.92 -27.00
CA ARG A 213 3.43 -3.88 -25.54
C ARG A 213 2.74 -2.66 -24.95
N SER A 214 2.20 -2.82 -23.75
CA SER A 214 1.56 -1.72 -23.01
C SER A 214 1.92 -1.82 -21.55
N TRP A 215 2.04 -0.68 -20.88
CA TRP A 215 2.33 -0.59 -19.44
C TRP A 215 1.36 0.38 -18.79
N ASN A 216 1.00 0.06 -17.56
CA ASN A 216 0.48 1.03 -16.61
C ASN A 216 1.68 1.75 -16.00
N SER A 217 1.82 3.03 -16.28
CA SER A 217 3.06 3.77 -16.05
C SER A 217 2.83 5.02 -15.23
N PHE A 218 3.92 5.59 -14.79
CA PHE A 218 4.01 6.86 -14.11
C PHE A 218 5.06 7.72 -14.82
N LEU A 219 4.79 9.01 -14.98
CA LEU A 219 5.71 9.98 -15.56
C LEU A 219 5.88 11.19 -14.63
N ALA A 220 7.10 11.72 -14.63
CA ALA A 220 7.40 13.04 -14.12
C ALA A 220 7.59 14.01 -15.30
N LEU A 221 6.80 15.07 -15.36
CA LEU A 221 6.86 16.11 -16.38
C LEU A 221 7.27 17.43 -15.74
N ASP A 222 8.19 18.17 -16.37
CA ASP A 222 8.51 19.53 -15.94
C ASP A 222 7.52 20.57 -16.50
N ASP A 223 7.70 21.82 -16.08
CA ASP A 223 6.96 23.01 -16.53
C ASP A 223 7.14 23.35 -18.03
N ARG A 224 7.97 22.58 -18.76
CA ARG A 224 8.13 22.66 -20.22
C ARG A 224 7.57 21.41 -20.93
N GLY A 225 6.92 20.52 -20.18
CA GLY A 225 6.36 19.28 -20.69
C GLY A 225 7.41 18.22 -21.05
N ARG A 226 8.66 18.35 -20.60
CA ARG A 226 9.73 17.35 -20.81
C ARG A 226 9.58 16.24 -19.76
N ILE A 227 9.79 15.01 -20.20
CA ILE A 227 9.77 13.84 -19.31
C ILE A 227 11.10 13.79 -18.57
N GLN A 228 11.06 13.98 -17.25
CA GLN A 228 12.23 13.84 -16.39
C GLN A 228 12.50 12.39 -16.02
N ASN A 229 11.43 11.63 -15.75
CA ASN A 229 11.54 10.26 -15.30
C ASN A 229 10.29 9.43 -15.65
N THR A 230 10.46 8.11 -15.71
CA THR A 230 9.38 7.15 -16.03
C THR A 230 9.49 5.94 -15.12
N TYR A 231 8.34 5.44 -14.67
CA TYR A 231 8.22 4.17 -13.96
C TYR A 231 7.11 3.34 -14.59
N ASP A 232 7.31 2.03 -14.67
CA ASP A 232 6.30 1.08 -15.12
C ASP A 232 5.92 0.18 -13.96
N LYS A 233 4.62 -0.02 -13.76
CA LYS A 233 4.07 -0.87 -12.71
C LYS A 233 4.70 -2.25 -12.77
N SER A 234 5.29 -2.66 -11.67
CA SER A 234 6.02 -3.92 -11.54
C SER A 234 5.13 -5.05 -11.05
N HIS A 235 4.24 -4.78 -10.08
CA HIS A 235 3.33 -5.78 -9.54
C HIS A 235 1.94 -5.60 -10.16
N LEU A 236 1.61 -6.43 -11.14
CA LEU A 236 0.35 -6.36 -11.88
C LEU A 236 -0.80 -7.06 -11.14
N VAL A 237 -2.02 -6.57 -11.32
CA VAL A 237 -3.24 -7.17 -10.78
C VAL A 237 -3.63 -8.41 -11.61
N PRO A 238 -3.68 -9.62 -11.03
CA PRO A 238 -4.17 -10.81 -11.73
C PRO A 238 -5.61 -10.62 -12.22
N PHE A 239 -5.93 -11.10 -13.43
CA PHE A 239 -7.24 -10.99 -14.11
C PHE A 239 -7.69 -9.56 -14.46
N GLY A 240 -7.13 -8.54 -13.82
CA GLY A 240 -7.40 -7.13 -14.09
C GLY A 240 -6.40 -6.49 -15.05
N GLU A 241 -5.12 -6.85 -14.97
CA GLU A 241 -4.05 -6.26 -15.81
C GLU A 241 -3.41 -7.29 -16.76
N TYR A 242 -3.44 -8.57 -16.40
CA TYR A 242 -3.03 -9.68 -17.24
C TYR A 242 -3.88 -10.93 -16.95
N LEU A 243 -3.87 -11.92 -17.85
CA LEU A 243 -4.51 -13.22 -17.61
C LEU A 243 -3.49 -14.25 -17.10
N PRO A 244 -3.58 -14.71 -15.83
CA PRO A 244 -2.72 -15.78 -15.32
C PRO A 244 -2.87 -17.06 -16.15
N PHE A 245 -1.79 -17.80 -16.38
CA PHE A 245 -1.83 -19.05 -17.17
C PHE A 245 -2.60 -18.92 -18.50
N ARG A 246 -2.43 -17.79 -19.21
CA ARG A 246 -3.17 -17.43 -20.42
C ARG A 246 -3.41 -18.59 -21.38
N GLY A 247 -2.39 -19.41 -21.65
CA GLY A 247 -2.54 -20.57 -22.55
C GLY A 247 -3.65 -21.56 -22.13
N ILE A 248 -3.78 -21.83 -20.83
CA ILE A 248 -4.80 -22.72 -20.29
C ILE A 248 -6.14 -21.98 -20.14
N LEU A 249 -6.14 -20.80 -19.52
CA LEU A 249 -7.38 -20.09 -19.21
C LEU A 249 -8.08 -19.56 -20.46
N SER A 250 -7.35 -19.07 -21.47
CA SER A 250 -7.94 -18.68 -22.75
C SER A 250 -8.46 -19.90 -23.52
N ALA A 251 -7.81 -21.06 -23.42
CA ALA A 251 -8.33 -22.30 -24.00
C ALA A 251 -9.64 -22.78 -23.33
N MET A 252 -9.87 -22.38 -22.07
CA MET A 252 -11.12 -22.61 -21.32
C MET A 252 -12.17 -21.50 -21.51
N GLY A 253 -11.92 -20.52 -22.37
CA GLY A 253 -12.84 -19.41 -22.64
C GLY A 253 -12.88 -18.31 -21.57
N ILE A 254 -11.88 -18.25 -20.69
CA ILE A 254 -11.77 -17.20 -19.66
C ILE A 254 -11.00 -16.02 -20.22
N GLU A 255 -11.61 -14.84 -20.18
CA GLU A 255 -11.01 -13.56 -20.58
C GLU A 255 -10.70 -12.67 -19.37
N LYS A 256 -9.89 -11.63 -19.62
CA LYS A 256 -9.55 -10.58 -18.66
C LYS A 256 -10.80 -9.77 -18.30
N ILE A 257 -10.90 -9.36 -17.03
CA ILE A 257 -12.08 -8.62 -16.51
C ILE A 257 -12.20 -7.23 -17.15
N THR A 258 -11.08 -6.61 -17.54
CA THR A 258 -11.09 -5.29 -18.15
C THR A 258 -11.21 -5.39 -19.67
N ALA A 259 -12.21 -4.73 -20.24
CA ALA A 259 -12.42 -4.71 -21.69
C ALA A 259 -11.35 -3.90 -22.45
N GLY A 260 -10.95 -4.39 -23.63
CA GLY A 260 -10.35 -3.58 -24.71
C GLY A 260 -8.86 -3.24 -24.62
N LEU A 261 -8.16 -3.62 -23.55
CA LEU A 261 -6.71 -3.46 -23.42
C LEU A 261 -6.10 -4.85 -23.20
N GLY A 262 -5.17 -5.25 -24.08
CA GLY A 262 -4.40 -6.49 -23.94
C GLY A 262 -3.67 -6.58 -22.59
N ASP A 263 -2.91 -7.66 -22.39
CA ASP A 263 -2.16 -7.81 -21.13
C ASP A 263 -1.12 -6.68 -21.02
N TYR A 264 -1.04 -6.08 -19.84
CA TYR A 264 0.04 -5.17 -19.52
C TYR A 264 1.34 -5.95 -19.33
N SER A 265 2.43 -5.34 -19.73
CA SER A 265 3.79 -5.78 -19.43
C SER A 265 4.19 -5.26 -18.05
N ALA A 266 4.91 -6.08 -17.28
CA ALA A 266 5.46 -5.67 -15.99
C ALA A 266 6.71 -4.80 -16.17
N GLY A 267 6.87 -3.83 -15.28
CA GLY A 267 8.09 -3.04 -15.14
C GLY A 267 9.23 -3.81 -14.46
N PRO A 268 10.42 -3.20 -14.38
CA PRO A 268 11.64 -3.87 -13.90
C PRO A 268 11.69 -4.14 -12.40
N GLY A 269 10.71 -3.65 -11.62
CA GLY A 269 10.65 -3.81 -10.16
C GLY A 269 10.68 -2.49 -9.41
N ARG A 270 10.79 -2.60 -8.09
CA ARG A 270 10.86 -1.48 -7.15
C ARG A 270 12.05 -0.58 -7.47
N THR A 271 11.80 0.70 -7.60
CA THR A 271 12.84 1.69 -7.87
C THR A 271 12.62 2.96 -7.03
N THR A 272 13.66 3.76 -6.94
CA THR A 272 13.63 5.09 -6.33
C THR A 272 13.90 6.08 -7.44
N LEU A 273 12.92 6.94 -7.70
CA LEU A 273 13.03 8.00 -8.70
C LEU A 273 13.55 9.28 -8.06
N GLN A 274 14.20 10.09 -8.89
CA GLN A 274 14.58 11.45 -8.56
C GLN A 274 14.03 12.39 -9.65
N VAL A 275 13.55 13.54 -9.22
CA VAL A 275 13.02 14.62 -10.06
C VAL A 275 13.53 15.95 -9.52
N THR A 276 13.53 16.98 -10.35
CA THR A 276 13.97 18.32 -9.95
C THR A 276 13.08 18.85 -8.83
N GLY A 277 13.69 19.38 -7.76
CA GLY A 277 12.97 20.07 -6.68
C GLY A 277 12.33 19.17 -5.62
N ALA A 278 12.31 17.85 -5.79
CA ALA A 278 11.84 16.92 -4.75
C ALA A 278 12.93 15.95 -4.27
N PRO A 279 12.87 15.51 -3.00
CA PRO A 279 13.70 14.42 -2.53
C PRO A 279 13.32 13.10 -3.23
N PRO A 280 14.23 12.12 -3.31
CA PRO A 280 13.98 10.86 -4.02
C PRO A 280 12.78 10.10 -3.45
N PHE A 281 12.00 9.41 -4.30
CA PHE A 281 10.76 8.75 -3.87
C PHE A 281 10.55 7.41 -4.53
N SER A 282 9.73 6.56 -3.91
CA SER A 282 9.29 5.32 -4.53
C SER A 282 7.90 5.51 -5.16
N PRO A 283 7.76 5.42 -6.49
CA PRO A 283 6.47 5.41 -7.14
C PRO A 283 5.80 4.04 -6.95
N LEU A 284 4.52 4.07 -6.58
CA LEU A 284 3.67 2.89 -6.39
C LEU A 284 2.37 3.12 -7.15
N ILE A 285 2.04 2.22 -8.07
CA ILE A 285 0.81 2.33 -8.84
C ILE A 285 -0.23 1.40 -8.23
N CYS A 286 -1.25 2.00 -7.60
CA CYS A 286 -2.45 1.33 -7.14
C CYS A 286 -2.13 0.15 -6.22
N TYR A 287 -2.41 -1.06 -6.68
CA TYR A 287 -2.24 -2.35 -6.02
C TYR A 287 -0.84 -2.57 -5.42
N GLU A 288 0.21 -1.96 -5.95
CA GLU A 288 1.59 -2.15 -5.44
C GLU A 288 1.76 -1.76 -3.96
N VAL A 289 0.95 -0.82 -3.46
CA VAL A 289 1.08 -0.34 -2.07
C VAL A 289 0.65 -1.38 -1.02
N ILE A 290 -0.11 -2.41 -1.41
CA ILE A 290 -0.63 -3.37 -0.42
C ILE A 290 0.43 -4.38 0.01
N PHE A 291 1.51 -4.55 -0.75
CA PHE A 291 2.52 -5.58 -0.53
C PHE A 291 3.52 -5.14 0.53
N PRO A 292 3.53 -5.78 1.71
CA PRO A 292 4.56 -5.54 2.72
C PRO A 292 5.96 -5.80 2.13
N ALA A 293 6.97 -5.06 2.59
CA ALA A 293 8.36 -5.12 2.11
C ALA A 293 8.59 -4.80 0.61
N GLU A 294 7.55 -4.60 -0.21
CA GLU A 294 7.66 -4.32 -1.65
C GLU A 294 7.44 -2.85 -2.04
N VAL A 295 7.40 -1.93 -1.08
CA VAL A 295 7.05 -0.52 -1.34
C VAL A 295 8.23 0.45 -1.41
N ALA A 296 9.43 0.04 -0.99
CA ALA A 296 10.62 0.87 -1.00
C ALA A 296 11.84 0.07 -1.46
N SER A 297 12.66 0.65 -2.33
CA SER A 297 13.98 0.09 -2.61
C SER A 297 14.90 0.28 -1.41
N ALA A 298 15.79 -0.69 -1.15
CA ALA A 298 16.86 -0.53 -0.17
C ALA A 298 18.00 0.35 -0.70
N HIS A 299 18.25 0.32 -2.02
CA HIS A 299 19.40 0.98 -2.65
C HIS A 299 19.02 1.60 -4.01
N PRO A 300 18.93 2.94 -4.12
CA PRO A 300 18.91 3.91 -3.02
C PRO A 300 17.58 3.89 -2.27
N ARG A 301 17.60 4.11 -0.95
CA ARG A 301 16.38 4.24 -0.13
C ARG A 301 15.64 5.53 -0.48
N PRO A 302 14.32 5.48 -0.75
CA PRO A 302 13.52 6.68 -0.99
C PRO A 302 13.35 7.50 0.30
N ALA A 303 13.08 8.79 0.14
CA ALA A 303 12.74 9.71 1.21
C ALA A 303 11.22 9.76 1.51
N TRP A 304 10.39 9.33 0.56
CA TRP A 304 8.93 9.28 0.69
C TRP A 304 8.32 8.29 -0.31
N LEU A 305 7.07 7.91 -0.08
CA LEU A 305 6.30 7.01 -0.92
C LEU A 305 5.23 7.80 -1.69
N LEU A 306 5.15 7.59 -3.00
CA LEU A 306 4.10 8.17 -3.84
C LEU A 306 3.19 7.07 -4.35
N ASN A 307 1.92 7.09 -3.95
CA ASN A 307 0.95 6.14 -4.45
C ASN A 307 -0.11 6.82 -5.33
N VAL A 308 -0.09 6.52 -6.63
CA VAL A 308 -1.12 6.97 -7.58
C VAL A 308 -2.08 5.82 -7.86
N THR A 309 -3.40 6.05 -7.77
CA THR A 309 -4.37 4.95 -7.79
C THR A 309 -5.73 5.32 -8.39
N ASN A 310 -6.43 4.34 -8.93
CA ASN A 310 -7.79 4.45 -9.40
C ASN A 310 -8.71 3.46 -8.66
N ASP A 311 -9.21 3.85 -7.49
CA ASP A 311 -10.15 3.03 -6.71
C ASP A 311 -11.59 2.99 -7.29
N ALA A 312 -11.85 3.61 -8.43
CA ALA A 312 -13.17 3.61 -9.06
C ALA A 312 -13.67 2.18 -9.39
N TRP A 313 -12.75 1.21 -9.53
CA TRP A 313 -13.06 -0.20 -9.69
C TRP A 313 -13.81 -0.82 -8.50
N TYR A 314 -13.61 -0.30 -7.29
CA TYR A 314 -14.27 -0.82 -6.08
C TYR A 314 -15.62 -0.14 -5.80
N GLY A 315 -15.92 0.97 -6.48
CA GLY A 315 -17.09 1.80 -6.21
C GLY A 315 -17.13 2.39 -4.79
N LYS A 316 -18.31 2.83 -4.35
CA LYS A 316 -18.54 3.31 -2.98
C LYS A 316 -18.76 2.13 -2.03
N SER A 317 -17.68 1.40 -1.72
CA SER A 317 -17.69 0.19 -0.89
C SER A 317 -16.61 0.22 0.19
N THR A 318 -16.40 -0.90 0.89
CA THR A 318 -15.30 -1.05 1.87
C THR A 318 -13.92 -1.19 1.23
N GLY A 319 -13.84 -1.53 -0.06
CA GLY A 319 -12.58 -1.76 -0.79
C GLY A 319 -11.61 -0.56 -0.72
N PRO A 320 -12.01 0.66 -1.09
CA PRO A 320 -11.14 1.84 -1.04
C PRO A 320 -10.66 2.16 0.38
N HIS A 321 -11.50 1.93 1.41
CA HIS A 321 -11.12 2.13 2.80
C HIS A 321 -10.05 1.12 3.24
N GLN A 322 -10.21 -0.15 2.87
CA GLN A 322 -9.21 -1.19 3.13
C GLN A 322 -7.90 -0.88 2.40
N HIS A 323 -7.97 -0.48 1.13
CA HIS A 323 -6.81 -0.10 0.33
C HIS A 323 -6.04 1.06 0.97
N PHE A 324 -6.77 2.09 1.41
CA PHE A 324 -6.22 3.25 2.10
C PHE A 324 -5.54 2.87 3.42
N ALA A 325 -6.20 2.04 4.23
CA ALA A 325 -5.65 1.58 5.50
C ALA A 325 -4.32 0.81 5.32
N MET A 326 -4.22 -0.03 4.27
CA MET A 326 -2.98 -0.73 3.95
C MET A 326 -1.87 0.25 3.52
N ALA A 327 -2.20 1.28 2.73
CA ALA A 327 -1.23 2.33 2.37
C ALA A 327 -0.72 3.09 3.60
N GLN A 328 -1.61 3.43 4.55
CA GLN A 328 -1.24 4.08 5.80
C GLN A 328 -0.23 3.24 6.62
N VAL A 329 -0.40 1.91 6.64
CA VAL A 329 0.52 1.00 7.35
C VAL A 329 1.93 1.06 6.78
N ARG A 330 2.08 1.19 5.45
CA ARG A 330 3.39 1.29 4.79
C ARG A 330 4.19 2.49 5.27
N ALA A 331 3.53 3.62 5.53
CA ALA A 331 4.19 4.79 6.08
C ALA A 331 4.85 4.49 7.43
N VAL A 332 4.16 3.74 8.30
CA VAL A 332 4.63 3.37 9.64
C VAL A 332 5.73 2.32 9.58
N GLU A 333 5.55 1.29 8.75
CA GLU A 333 6.50 0.20 8.53
C GLU A 333 7.85 0.70 8.02
N GLU A 334 7.80 1.60 7.04
CA GLU A 334 8.99 2.17 6.42
C GLU A 334 9.54 3.39 7.17
N GLY A 335 8.74 4.03 8.02
CA GLY A 335 9.12 5.32 8.61
C GLY A 335 9.30 6.39 7.54
N LEU A 336 8.54 6.28 6.45
CA LEU A 336 8.53 7.18 5.32
C LEU A 336 7.15 7.83 5.22
N PRO A 337 7.05 9.13 4.95
CA PRO A 337 5.76 9.73 4.64
C PRO A 337 5.23 9.20 3.30
N LEU A 338 3.91 9.22 3.16
CA LEU A 338 3.22 8.74 1.98
C LEU A 338 2.27 9.80 1.44
N VAL A 339 2.36 10.08 0.15
CA VAL A 339 1.38 10.89 -0.57
C VAL A 339 0.57 9.99 -1.48
N ARG A 340 -0.74 9.99 -1.32
CA ARG A 340 -1.68 9.17 -2.11
C ARG A 340 -2.59 10.06 -2.95
N ALA A 341 -2.57 9.84 -4.26
CA ALA A 341 -3.46 10.50 -5.22
C ALA A 341 -4.41 9.49 -5.85
N ALA A 342 -5.69 9.57 -5.47
CA ALA A 342 -6.75 8.71 -5.96
C ALA A 342 -7.64 9.44 -6.97
N ASN A 343 -8.18 8.70 -7.95
CA ASN A 343 -9.16 9.25 -8.89
C ASN A 343 -10.50 9.57 -8.20
N THR A 344 -11.20 8.53 -7.72
CA THR A 344 -12.44 8.64 -6.93
C THR A 344 -12.25 8.15 -5.50
N GLY A 345 -11.12 7.50 -5.19
CA GLY A 345 -10.82 6.92 -3.88
C GLY A 345 -10.45 7.98 -2.83
N ILE A 346 -9.82 7.52 -1.75
CA ILE A 346 -9.32 8.40 -0.69
C ILE A 346 -7.92 8.88 -1.09
N SER A 347 -7.76 10.20 -1.27
CA SER A 347 -6.45 10.85 -1.38
C SER A 347 -6.01 11.39 -0.03
N ALA A 348 -4.73 11.29 0.29
CA ALA A 348 -4.20 11.81 1.55
C ALA A 348 -2.70 12.09 1.51
N ILE A 349 -2.26 12.91 2.45
CA ILE A 349 -0.85 13.09 2.80
C ILE A 349 -0.69 12.54 4.21
N ILE A 350 0.21 11.57 4.37
CA ILE A 350 0.40 10.77 5.57
C ILE A 350 1.84 10.97 6.06
N ASP A 351 2.00 11.28 7.34
CA ASP A 351 3.30 11.42 7.99
C ASP A 351 3.97 10.04 8.21
N PRO A 352 5.27 9.97 8.57
CA PRO A 352 5.96 8.69 8.75
C PRO A 352 5.53 7.89 10.00
N TYR A 353 4.59 8.41 10.80
CA TYR A 353 3.94 7.71 11.90
C TYR A 353 2.54 7.21 11.53
N GLY A 354 2.13 7.37 10.26
CA GLY A 354 0.82 6.97 9.77
C GLY A 354 -0.30 7.95 10.12
N ARG A 355 0.01 9.17 10.57
CA ARG A 355 -0.99 10.20 10.86
C ARG A 355 -1.36 10.94 9.57
N LYS A 356 -2.65 11.17 9.37
CA LYS A 356 -3.19 11.91 8.24
C LYS A 356 -2.98 13.41 8.46
N ILE A 357 -2.22 14.05 7.58
CA ILE A 357 -1.99 15.50 7.59
C ILE A 357 -3.12 16.21 6.85
N ALA A 358 -3.50 15.67 5.68
CA ALA A 358 -4.60 16.17 4.86
C ALA A 358 -5.27 14.99 4.14
N GLN A 359 -6.57 15.08 3.85
CA GLN A 359 -7.33 14.00 3.22
C GLN A 359 -8.54 14.53 2.42
N LEU A 360 -8.82 13.92 1.27
CA LEU A 360 -10.10 14.01 0.55
C LEU A 360 -10.81 12.67 0.65
N GLY A 361 -12.13 12.73 0.87
CA GLY A 361 -12.98 11.56 1.03
C GLY A 361 -13.23 10.79 -0.26
N LEU A 362 -13.78 9.59 -0.09
CA LEU A 362 -14.23 8.73 -1.18
C LEU A 362 -15.36 9.41 -1.97
N GLY A 363 -15.18 9.56 -3.28
CA GLY A 363 -16.16 10.16 -4.18
C GLY A 363 -16.24 11.68 -4.11
N GLU A 364 -15.31 12.35 -3.43
CA GLU A 364 -15.15 13.80 -3.45
C GLU A 364 -14.29 14.23 -4.64
N GLY A 365 -14.45 15.46 -5.13
CA GLY A 365 -13.59 16.03 -6.18
C GLY A 365 -12.97 17.33 -5.73
N GLY A 366 -11.66 17.48 -5.90
CA GLY A 366 -10.94 18.66 -5.41
C GLY A 366 -9.43 18.51 -5.43
N VAL A 367 -8.76 19.33 -4.63
CA VAL A 367 -7.30 19.32 -4.43
C VAL A 367 -6.93 19.30 -2.95
N LEU A 368 -5.76 18.73 -2.63
CA LEU A 368 -5.12 18.83 -1.32
C LEU A 368 -3.75 19.46 -1.48
N ASP A 369 -3.53 20.58 -0.79
CA ASP A 369 -2.22 21.24 -0.75
C ASP A 369 -1.61 21.06 0.64
N ALA A 370 -0.39 20.54 0.74
CA ALA A 370 0.36 20.53 1.99
C ALA A 370 1.88 20.46 1.75
N PRO A 371 2.71 20.94 2.70
CA PRO A 371 4.15 20.70 2.65
C PRO A 371 4.46 19.20 2.74
N LEU A 372 5.50 18.74 2.04
CA LEU A 372 5.93 17.35 2.05
C LEU A 372 6.63 17.01 3.37
N PRO A 373 6.14 16.05 4.16
CA PRO A 373 6.82 15.64 5.39
C PRO A 373 8.16 14.96 5.07
N ARG A 374 9.07 14.91 6.05
CA ARG A 374 10.32 14.16 5.98
C ARG A 374 10.16 12.75 6.53
N ALA A 375 10.99 11.85 6.02
CA ALA A 375 11.24 10.54 6.63
C ALA A 375 11.72 10.68 8.09
N LEU A 376 11.56 9.62 8.87
CA LEU A 376 12.21 9.53 10.17
C LEU A 376 13.74 9.57 9.99
N GLY A 377 14.43 10.24 10.91
CA GLY A 377 15.89 10.22 10.95
C GLY A 377 16.48 8.83 11.24
N SER A 378 15.68 7.93 11.81
CA SER A 378 16.03 6.51 12.02
C SER A 378 15.26 5.60 11.08
N ILE A 379 15.94 4.58 10.55
CA ILE A 379 15.31 3.54 9.74
C ILE A 379 14.68 2.50 10.68
N PRO A 380 13.35 2.26 10.62
CA PRO A 380 12.67 1.24 11.42
C PRO A 380 13.29 -0.15 11.28
N LEU A 381 13.06 -1.02 12.28
CA LEU A 381 13.58 -2.39 12.23
C LEU A 381 12.94 -3.18 11.08
N TYR A 382 11.62 -3.02 10.88
CA TYR A 382 10.90 -3.64 9.78
C TYR A 382 11.48 -3.21 8.42
N ALA A 383 11.66 -1.91 8.20
CA ALA A 383 12.26 -1.39 6.96
C ALA A 383 13.65 -1.96 6.63
N ARG A 384 14.40 -2.44 7.63
CA ARG A 384 15.72 -3.07 7.44
C ARG A 384 15.63 -4.56 7.15
N TRP A 385 14.68 -5.27 7.75
CA TRP A 385 14.61 -6.74 7.76
C TRP A 385 13.46 -7.29 6.91
N GLY A 386 12.56 -6.43 6.46
CA GLY A 386 11.31 -6.79 5.81
C GLY A 386 10.49 -7.74 6.68
N ASP A 387 9.84 -8.70 6.04
CA ASP A 387 8.99 -9.67 6.72
C ASP A 387 9.72 -10.54 7.75
N TRP A 388 11.05 -10.67 7.66
CA TRP A 388 11.84 -11.39 8.68
C TRP A 388 11.79 -10.74 10.06
N ALA A 389 11.38 -9.47 10.15
CA ALA A 389 11.15 -8.78 11.41
C ALA A 389 10.08 -9.45 12.28
N CYS A 390 9.20 -10.30 11.70
CA CYS A 390 8.23 -11.08 12.48
C CYS A 390 8.82 -12.33 13.14
N THR A 391 10.06 -12.73 12.81
CA THR A 391 10.65 -13.97 13.36
C THR A 391 10.73 -14.01 14.89
N PRO A 392 11.06 -12.94 15.64
CA PRO A 392 11.15 -13.02 17.09
C PRO A 392 9.80 -13.36 17.75
N ILE A 393 8.68 -12.80 17.25
CA ILE A 393 7.35 -13.08 17.80
C ILE A 393 6.96 -14.55 17.55
N LEU A 394 7.31 -15.09 16.38
CA LEU A 394 7.06 -16.50 16.07
C LEU A 394 7.91 -17.44 16.92
N LEU A 395 9.15 -17.09 17.22
CA LEU A 395 10.02 -17.87 18.12
C LEU A 395 9.50 -17.85 19.57
N ILE A 396 8.99 -16.72 20.06
CA ILE A 396 8.34 -16.63 21.37
C ILE A 396 7.14 -17.58 21.43
N PHE A 397 6.31 -17.64 20.39
CA PHE A 397 5.17 -18.55 20.34
C PHE A 397 5.61 -20.02 20.21
N ALA A 398 6.65 -20.33 19.46
CA ALA A 398 7.20 -21.68 19.38
C ALA A 398 7.76 -22.14 20.74
N LEU A 399 8.42 -21.24 21.48
CA LEU A 399 8.91 -21.52 22.83
C LEU A 399 7.75 -21.72 23.81
N PHE A 400 6.73 -20.84 23.77
CA PHE A 400 5.51 -20.99 24.56
C PHE A 400 4.89 -22.37 24.33
N MET A 401 4.71 -22.76 23.07
CA MET A 401 4.19 -24.08 22.71
C MET A 401 5.05 -25.22 23.29
N ARG A 402 6.39 -25.12 23.18
CA ARG A 402 7.32 -26.15 23.69
C ARG A 402 7.26 -26.30 25.20
N ILE A 403 7.16 -25.20 25.95
CA ILE A 403 7.09 -25.20 27.42
C ILE A 403 5.81 -25.91 27.88
N TYR A 404 4.67 -25.61 27.26
CA TYR A 404 3.38 -26.16 27.66
C TYR A 404 3.07 -27.55 27.07
N ARG A 405 3.80 -27.98 26.03
CA ARG A 405 3.74 -29.37 25.54
C ARG A 405 4.44 -30.37 26.47
N LYS A 406 5.36 -29.92 27.34
CA LYS A 406 6.03 -30.79 28.33
C LYS A 406 5.25 -30.94 29.64
N LYS A 407 4.23 -30.10 29.87
CA LYS A 407 3.47 -30.05 31.13
C LYS A 407 2.10 -30.73 31.08
N ASN A 408 1.63 -31.04 29.87
CA ASN A 408 0.45 -31.86 29.58
C ASN A 408 0.93 -33.21 29.06
#